data_AF-A0A6G4WNE2-F1
#
_entry.id   AF-A0A6G4WNE2-F1
#
_cell.length_a   1.000
_cell.length_b   1.000
_cell.length_c   1.000
_cell.angle_alpha   90.00
_cell.angle_beta   90.00
_cell.angle_gamma   90.00
#
_symmetry.space_group_name_H-M   'P 1'
#
loop_
_entity.id
_entity.type
_entity.pdbx_description
1 polymer ?
#
loop_
_entity_poly.entity_id
_entity_poly.type
_entity_poly.pdbx_seq_one_letter_code
_entity_poly.pdbx_strand_id
1 'polypeptide(L)'
;MFHGSIPAPLRSIIYEHAGAWPETDIYVGCSGNFTIERVLHSRFGNARPVHGNDITAYSCALGWFLAGEELPYKLREEYEDELGWVAPYLEDRTDRLATLMLGTRFLQYVGKEGTYYRRMLDATRAQWPRMHEKTATKLRALETSLGSFYAGDVLDYLRDEVPPEAPVVMFPPFYAKDYQAQFAPIDAAFSWPEPQFGELTEDGKEEIIHQVQDRPNWVLGLHIERPELRHRLAGVVQTANRGLPIYVYAAGGHRRIVRPRQPVEPIPMPKVGTDEELGDRMTLHVLTGGQFAGIRSQFMSKTIKPGSPLLACGVAVDGKLIGAFAYLPPKFDPSTAYLMSDFPVSWTKYRRLAKLIVMAASTSEAQLLLQRSLSKRLTAWSTTAFTDRPNSAKYGRGIPGVKLQKRSEPGDKGDGIHRYQLQYGGPLGGYDLAGALDLWKRKHGNDIKKDGAR
;
A
#
# COMPACT_ATOMS: atom_id res chain seq x y z
N MET A 1 1.85 6.89 1.39
CA MET A 1 0.76 7.86 1.21
C MET A 1 0.28 8.23 2.60
N PHE A 2 0.03 9.50 2.89
CA PHE A 2 -0.55 9.91 4.17
C PHE A 2 -1.99 9.36 4.24
N HIS A 3 -2.38 8.70 5.33
CA HIS A 3 -3.76 8.25 5.51
C HIS A 3 -4.67 9.49 5.61
N GLY A 4 -5.79 9.50 4.88
CA GLY A 4 -6.60 10.71 4.64
C GLY A 4 -6.32 11.44 3.32
N SER A 5 -5.52 10.88 2.42
CA SER A 5 -5.36 11.36 1.04
C SER A 5 -6.11 10.48 0.04
N ILE A 6 -6.84 11.09 -0.89
CA ILE A 6 -7.50 10.35 -1.98
C ILE A 6 -6.57 10.15 -3.20
N PRO A 7 -6.70 9.02 -3.92
CA PRO A 7 -5.82 8.73 -5.07
C PRO A 7 -6.08 9.67 -6.26
N ALA A 8 -5.06 9.86 -7.11
CA ALA A 8 -5.13 10.74 -8.28
C ALA A 8 -6.35 10.53 -9.21
N PRO A 9 -6.79 9.28 -9.48
CA PRO A 9 -7.96 9.08 -10.32
C PRO A 9 -9.27 9.50 -9.63
N LEU A 10 -9.38 9.34 -8.30
CA LEU A 10 -10.54 9.85 -7.55
C LEU A 10 -10.58 11.38 -7.59
N ARG A 11 -9.42 12.04 -7.41
CA ARG A 11 -9.29 13.49 -7.58
C ARG A 11 -9.77 13.97 -8.95
N SER A 12 -9.45 13.21 -10.01
CA SER A 12 -9.85 13.55 -11.39
C SER A 12 -11.37 13.42 -11.60
N ILE A 13 -12.00 12.40 -11.00
CA ILE A 13 -13.46 12.24 -11.03
C ILE A 13 -14.12 13.42 -10.31
N ILE A 14 -13.69 13.74 -9.09
CA ILE A 14 -14.22 14.88 -8.33
C ILE A 14 -14.05 16.19 -9.11
N TYR A 15 -12.87 16.42 -9.69
CA TYR A 15 -12.61 17.58 -10.54
C TYR A 15 -13.62 17.67 -11.68
N GLU A 16 -13.89 16.58 -12.40
CA GLU A 16 -14.86 16.52 -13.50
C GLU A 16 -16.29 16.83 -13.05
N HIS A 17 -16.77 16.21 -11.97
CA HIS A 17 -18.12 16.44 -11.46
C HIS A 17 -18.31 17.89 -10.98
N ALA A 18 -17.34 18.44 -10.24
CA ALA A 18 -17.43 19.81 -9.75
C ALA A 18 -17.51 20.85 -10.88
N GLY A 19 -16.99 20.50 -12.06
CA GLY A 19 -17.09 21.32 -13.26
C GLY A 19 -18.48 21.53 -13.82
N ALA A 20 -19.44 20.68 -13.46
CA ALA A 20 -20.83 20.76 -13.90
C ALA A 20 -21.76 21.40 -12.86
N TRP A 21 -21.23 21.79 -11.70
CA TRP A 21 -21.99 22.37 -10.59
C TRP A 21 -22.21 23.87 -10.78
N PRO A 22 -23.26 24.44 -10.15
CA PRO A 22 -23.52 25.88 -10.17
C PRO A 22 -22.33 26.68 -9.61
N GLU A 23 -22.25 27.96 -9.96
CA GLU A 23 -21.22 28.90 -9.48
C GLU A 23 -21.46 29.33 -8.03
N THR A 24 -21.39 28.36 -7.12
CA THR A 24 -21.49 28.54 -5.67
C THR A 24 -20.28 27.91 -4.98
N ASP A 25 -20.14 28.26 -3.72
CA ASP A 25 -19.17 27.67 -2.79
C ASP A 25 -19.35 26.14 -2.71
N ILE A 26 -18.27 25.44 -2.38
CA ILE A 26 -18.23 23.98 -2.34
C ILE A 26 -17.86 23.52 -0.94
N TYR A 27 -18.61 22.55 -0.42
CA TYR A 27 -18.44 22.07 0.95
C TYR A 27 -17.90 20.64 0.94
N VAL A 28 -16.85 20.42 1.74
CA VAL A 28 -16.17 19.13 1.86
C VAL A 28 -16.27 18.65 3.29
N GLY A 29 -16.78 17.42 3.46
CA GLY A 29 -16.83 16.74 4.75
C GLY A 29 -15.74 15.66 4.85
N CYS A 30 -15.20 15.48 6.05
CA CYS A 30 -14.11 14.53 6.35
C CYS A 30 -12.84 14.78 5.51
N SER A 31 -12.32 16.02 5.57
CA SER A 31 -11.22 16.55 4.74
C SER A 31 -9.91 15.76 4.77
N GLY A 32 -9.56 15.20 5.93
CA GLY A 32 -8.31 14.49 6.19
C GLY A 32 -7.07 15.33 5.89
N ASN A 33 -6.42 15.02 4.77
CA ASN A 33 -5.22 15.75 4.31
C ASN A 33 -5.54 16.81 3.25
N PHE A 34 -6.79 17.25 3.19
CA PHE A 34 -7.32 18.33 2.33
C PHE A 34 -7.07 18.09 0.84
N THR A 35 -7.07 16.82 0.42
CA THR A 35 -6.75 16.47 -0.97
C THR A 35 -7.89 16.76 -1.95
N ILE A 36 -9.13 16.86 -1.46
CA ILE A 36 -10.30 17.23 -2.26
C ILE A 36 -10.28 18.74 -2.48
N GLU A 37 -10.10 19.49 -1.40
CA GLU A 37 -10.07 20.94 -1.31
C GLU A 37 -8.95 21.51 -2.17
N ARG A 38 -7.75 20.95 -2.10
CA ARG A 38 -6.64 21.34 -2.98
C ARG A 38 -6.98 21.18 -4.47
N VAL A 39 -7.73 20.15 -4.83
CA VAL A 39 -8.13 19.91 -6.24
C VAL A 39 -9.19 20.91 -6.66
N LEU A 40 -10.20 21.14 -5.82
CA LEU A 40 -11.27 22.09 -6.07
C LEU A 40 -10.75 23.54 -6.11
N HIS A 41 -9.92 23.93 -5.15
CA HIS A 41 -9.25 25.22 -5.13
C HIS A 41 -8.32 25.41 -6.34
N SER A 42 -7.56 24.39 -6.75
CA SER A 42 -6.76 24.49 -7.98
C SER A 42 -7.61 24.68 -9.25
N ARG A 43 -8.88 24.26 -9.23
CA ARG A 43 -9.81 24.40 -10.36
C ARG A 43 -10.45 25.78 -10.40
N PHE A 44 -10.90 26.29 -9.26
CA PHE A 44 -11.77 27.46 -9.19
C PHE A 44 -11.13 28.68 -8.52
N GLY A 45 -9.98 28.49 -7.87
CA GLY A 45 -9.33 29.49 -7.03
C GLY A 45 -10.30 30.05 -5.99
N ASN A 46 -10.17 31.34 -5.72
CA ASN A 46 -11.04 32.05 -4.77
C ASN A 46 -12.37 32.49 -5.38
N ALA A 47 -12.64 32.20 -6.66
CA ALA A 47 -13.93 32.52 -7.29
C ALA A 47 -15.06 31.61 -6.78
N ARG A 48 -14.71 30.40 -6.31
CA ARG A 48 -15.61 29.48 -5.62
C ARG A 48 -14.91 28.97 -4.36
N PRO A 49 -15.05 29.68 -3.24
CA PRO A 49 -14.55 29.23 -1.95
C PRO A 49 -14.87 27.77 -1.66
N VAL A 50 -13.89 27.08 -1.08
CA VAL A 50 -14.04 25.69 -0.63
C VAL A 50 -14.02 25.69 0.89
N HIS A 51 -15.01 25.04 1.49
CA HIS A 51 -15.17 24.94 2.94
C HIS A 51 -14.90 23.50 3.38
N GLY A 52 -14.11 23.32 4.43
CA GLY A 52 -13.67 22.00 4.91
C GLY A 52 -14.20 21.68 6.30
N ASN A 53 -14.21 20.39 6.63
CA ASN A 53 -14.60 19.88 7.94
C ASN A 53 -13.79 18.63 8.32
N ASP A 54 -13.31 18.60 9.55
CA ASP A 54 -12.76 17.39 10.17
C ASP A 54 -12.76 17.49 11.71
N ILE A 55 -12.34 16.41 12.38
CA ILE A 55 -12.33 16.25 13.83
C ILE A 55 -10.94 15.97 14.42
N THR A 56 -9.95 15.54 13.63
CA THR A 56 -8.65 15.12 14.21
C THR A 56 -7.70 16.28 14.44
N ALA A 57 -6.82 16.18 15.45
CA ALA A 57 -5.83 17.23 15.73
C ALA A 57 -5.02 17.65 14.49
N TYR A 58 -4.57 16.69 13.69
CA TYR A 58 -3.78 17.02 12.50
C TYR A 58 -4.63 17.74 11.44
N SER A 59 -5.82 17.23 11.15
CA SER A 59 -6.70 17.82 10.13
C SER A 59 -7.24 19.18 10.56
N CYS A 60 -7.55 19.37 11.84
CA CYS A 60 -7.98 20.67 12.37
C CYS A 60 -6.88 21.72 12.28
N ALA A 61 -5.64 21.36 12.67
CA ALA A 61 -4.50 22.25 12.48
C ALA A 61 -4.30 22.64 11.00
N LEU A 62 -4.46 21.69 10.08
CA LEU A 62 -4.33 21.98 8.65
C LEU A 62 -5.52 22.83 8.14
N GLY A 63 -6.74 22.54 8.58
CA GLY A 63 -7.95 23.27 8.22
C GLY A 63 -7.90 24.73 8.65
N TRP A 64 -7.61 24.99 9.93
CA TRP A 64 -7.41 26.35 10.45
C TRP A 64 -6.31 27.09 9.71
N PHE A 65 -5.17 26.43 9.43
CA PHE A 65 -4.09 27.06 8.67
C PHE A 65 -4.54 27.49 7.27
N LEU A 66 -5.29 26.64 6.56
CA LEU A 66 -5.78 26.91 5.20
C LEU A 66 -6.92 27.94 5.18
N ALA A 67 -7.74 27.99 6.23
CA ALA A 67 -8.76 29.02 6.42
C ALA A 67 -8.19 30.36 6.90
N GLY A 68 -6.89 30.41 7.21
CA GLY A 68 -6.23 31.62 7.70
C GLY A 68 -6.45 31.91 9.19
N GLU A 69 -7.01 30.96 9.92
CA GLU A 69 -7.34 31.05 11.35
C GLU A 69 -6.11 30.80 12.25
N GLU A 70 -6.26 31.04 13.54
CA GLU A 70 -5.21 30.76 14.52
C GLU A 70 -5.02 29.25 14.72
N LEU A 71 -3.81 28.86 15.14
CA LEU A 71 -3.48 27.47 15.49
C LEU A 71 -3.28 27.34 17.00
N PRO A 72 -4.33 27.12 17.80
CA PRO A 72 -4.26 27.11 19.26
C PRO A 72 -3.64 25.82 19.84
N TYR A 73 -2.50 25.39 19.33
CA TYR A 73 -1.72 24.25 19.83
C TYR A 73 -0.64 24.72 20.79
N LYS A 74 -0.62 24.18 22.00
CA LYS A 74 0.43 24.42 22.99
C LYS A 74 1.02 23.10 23.47
N LEU A 75 2.34 23.02 23.51
CA LEU A 75 3.03 21.87 24.10
C LEU A 75 2.59 21.73 25.57
N ARG A 76 2.25 20.52 25.99
CA ARG A 76 1.89 20.27 27.40
C ARG A 76 3.15 20.25 28.26
N GLU A 77 3.02 20.75 29.50
CA GLU A 77 4.12 20.87 30.47
C GLU A 77 4.83 19.52 30.71
N GLU A 78 4.06 18.43 30.78
CA GLU A 78 4.60 17.07 30.98
C GLU A 78 5.55 16.57 29.86
N TYR A 79 5.57 17.25 28.71
CA TYR A 79 6.46 16.93 27.59
C TYR A 79 7.60 17.94 27.42
N GLU A 80 7.73 18.96 28.26
CA GLU A 80 8.79 19.97 28.12
C GLU A 80 10.20 19.39 28.21
N ASP A 81 10.42 18.40 29.07
CA ASP A 81 11.73 17.75 29.23
C ASP A 81 12.18 17.03 27.94
N GLU A 82 11.25 16.33 27.27
CA GLU A 82 11.55 15.55 26.06
C GLU A 82 11.43 16.39 24.76
N LEU A 83 10.50 17.34 24.74
CA LEU A 83 10.09 18.09 23.54
C LEU A 83 10.31 19.59 23.63
N GLY A 84 10.82 20.15 24.72
CA GLY A 84 11.02 21.59 24.87
C GLY A 84 11.93 22.22 23.80
N TRP A 85 12.77 21.40 23.15
CA TRP A 85 13.55 21.82 21.99
C TRP A 85 12.71 22.20 20.76
N VAL A 86 11.42 21.83 20.69
CA VAL A 86 10.50 22.26 19.63
C VAL A 86 9.89 23.64 19.88
N ALA A 87 9.98 24.20 21.09
CA ALA A 87 9.31 25.44 21.46
C ALA A 87 9.59 26.63 20.51
N PRO A 88 10.83 26.86 20.03
CA PRO A 88 11.12 27.93 19.06
C PRO A 88 10.38 27.77 17.72
N TYR A 89 9.95 26.54 17.39
CA TYR A 89 9.26 26.21 16.15
C TYR A 89 7.73 26.19 16.31
N LEU A 90 7.23 26.72 17.43
CA LEU A 90 5.81 26.84 17.72
C LEU A 90 5.34 28.31 17.75
N GLU A 91 6.20 29.29 17.49
CA GLU A 91 5.85 30.72 17.61
C GLU A 91 4.95 31.19 16.46
N ASP A 92 5.41 31.04 15.22
CA ASP A 92 4.65 31.41 14.01
C ASP A 92 3.64 30.33 13.59
N ARG A 93 2.57 30.73 12.91
CA ARG A 93 1.53 29.82 12.40
C ARG A 93 2.09 28.75 11.46
N THR A 94 2.97 29.15 10.53
CA THR A 94 3.60 28.24 9.56
C THR A 94 4.50 27.25 10.28
N ASP A 95 5.31 27.75 11.21
CA ASP A 95 6.26 26.94 11.93
C ASP A 95 5.55 25.94 12.84
N ARG A 96 4.47 26.37 13.50
CA ARG A 96 3.60 25.53 14.32
C ARG A 96 2.97 24.40 13.49
N LEU A 97 2.39 24.71 12.31
CA LEU A 97 1.86 23.67 11.43
C LEU A 97 2.98 22.73 10.93
N ALA A 98 4.13 23.25 10.52
CA ALA A 98 5.26 22.43 10.08
C ALA A 98 5.70 21.45 11.19
N THR A 99 5.74 21.92 12.44
CA THR A 99 6.05 21.11 13.62
C THR A 99 5.01 20.00 13.82
N LEU A 100 3.71 20.31 13.78
CA LEU A 100 2.64 19.31 13.89
C LEU A 100 2.68 18.28 12.76
N MET A 101 2.91 18.71 11.52
CA MET A 101 3.06 17.82 10.36
C MET A 101 4.23 16.85 10.53
N LEU A 102 5.39 17.34 10.98
CA LEU A 102 6.55 16.50 11.27
C LEU A 102 6.32 15.61 12.49
N GLY A 103 5.53 16.08 13.46
CA GLY A 103 5.09 15.37 14.66
C GLY A 103 4.48 14.00 14.36
N THR A 104 3.71 13.89 13.27
CA THR A 104 3.12 12.63 12.78
C THR A 104 4.15 11.50 12.54
N ARG A 105 5.44 11.83 12.43
CA ARG A 105 6.52 10.87 12.16
C ARG A 105 7.31 10.46 13.40
N PHE A 106 7.49 11.36 14.36
CA PHE A 106 8.42 11.13 15.48
C PHE A 106 7.74 11.09 16.86
N LEU A 107 6.57 11.72 17.05
CA LEU A 107 5.89 11.72 18.36
C LEU A 107 5.55 10.30 18.84
N GLN A 108 5.34 9.36 17.92
CA GLN A 108 5.17 7.93 18.23
C GLN A 108 6.37 7.27 18.95
N TYR A 109 7.52 7.94 19.06
CA TYR A 109 8.71 7.45 19.75
C TYR A 109 8.93 8.12 21.12
N VAL A 110 8.24 9.23 21.40
CA VAL A 110 8.33 10.00 22.66
C VAL A 110 7.79 9.16 23.81
N GLY A 111 8.44 9.21 24.97
CA GLY A 111 8.09 8.40 26.14
C GLY A 111 8.32 6.88 25.99
N LYS A 112 8.91 6.39 24.88
CA LYS A 112 9.18 4.95 24.68
C LYS A 112 10.60 4.55 25.09
N GLU A 113 10.69 3.45 25.83
CA GLU A 113 11.96 2.90 26.28
C GLU A 113 12.66 2.03 25.23
N GLY A 114 13.99 2.16 25.12
CA GLY A 114 14.84 1.28 24.32
C GLY A 114 15.83 2.01 23.42
N THR A 115 16.89 1.32 23.00
CA THR A 115 17.96 1.90 22.18
C THR A 115 17.48 2.33 20.79
N TYR A 116 16.50 1.63 20.23
CA TYR A 116 15.92 1.98 18.93
C TYR A 116 15.20 3.34 18.98
N TYR A 117 14.28 3.55 19.94
CA TYR A 117 13.48 4.78 20.01
C TYR A 117 14.33 6.00 20.32
N ARG A 118 15.30 5.88 21.23
CA ARG A 118 16.29 6.94 21.50
C ARG A 118 17.05 7.35 20.25
N ARG A 119 17.58 6.38 19.49
CA ARG A 119 18.25 6.66 18.21
C ARG A 119 17.35 7.38 17.20
N MET A 120 16.07 7.03 17.14
CA MET A 120 15.12 7.68 16.25
C MET A 120 14.83 9.14 16.66
N LEU A 121 14.69 9.40 17.97
CA LEU A 121 14.50 10.75 18.51
C LEU A 121 15.76 11.60 18.33
N ASP A 122 16.94 11.09 18.68
CA ASP A 122 18.23 11.78 18.51
C ASP A 122 18.48 12.14 17.05
N ALA A 123 18.25 11.19 16.13
CA ALA A 123 18.39 11.43 14.71
C ALA A 123 17.37 12.45 14.17
N THR A 124 16.16 12.49 14.75
CA THR A 124 15.15 13.49 14.41
C THR A 124 15.59 14.88 14.86
N ARG A 125 15.99 15.01 16.13
CA ARG A 125 16.47 16.27 16.71
C ARG A 125 17.67 16.84 15.95
N ALA A 126 18.64 15.98 15.61
CA ALA A 126 19.83 16.39 14.84
C ALA A 126 19.49 16.90 13.43
N GLN A 127 18.41 16.40 12.81
CA GLN A 127 18.00 16.78 11.46
C GLN A 127 16.89 17.85 11.44
N TRP A 128 16.39 18.23 12.61
CA TRP A 128 15.18 19.03 12.74
C TRP A 128 15.23 20.36 12.02
N PRO A 129 16.27 21.22 12.18
CA PRO A 129 16.27 22.54 11.54
C PRO A 129 16.08 22.45 10.02
N ARG A 130 16.73 21.47 9.38
CA ARG A 130 16.62 21.23 7.94
C ARG A 130 15.26 20.66 7.54
N MET A 131 14.72 19.72 8.32
CA MET A 131 13.42 19.10 8.03
C MET A 131 12.28 20.09 8.22
N HIS A 132 12.34 20.89 9.27
CA HIS A 132 11.39 21.94 9.59
C HIS A 132 11.41 23.03 8.52
N GLU A 133 12.57 23.64 8.23
CA GLU A 133 12.65 24.71 7.23
C GLU A 133 12.16 24.25 5.84
N LYS A 134 12.51 23.02 5.45
CA LYS A 134 12.01 22.43 4.20
C LYS A 134 10.48 22.28 4.18
N THR A 135 9.87 22.03 5.33
CA THR A 135 8.42 21.88 5.47
C THR A 135 7.75 23.24 5.53
N ALA A 136 8.26 24.17 6.35
CA ALA A 136 7.79 25.54 6.46
C ALA A 136 7.85 26.28 5.12
N THR A 137 8.95 26.17 4.37
CA THR A 137 9.08 26.73 3.01
C THR A 137 7.94 26.25 2.09
N LYS A 138 7.56 24.97 2.17
CA LYS A 138 6.45 24.44 1.35
C LYS A 138 5.09 24.94 1.79
N LEU A 139 4.89 25.18 3.08
CA LEU A 139 3.66 25.74 3.63
C LEU A 139 3.52 27.22 3.25
N ARG A 140 4.61 28.00 3.32
CA ARG A 140 4.64 29.41 2.87
C ARG A 140 4.35 29.56 1.37
N ALA A 141 4.76 28.58 0.56
CA ALA A 141 4.51 28.54 -0.88
C ALA A 141 3.16 27.92 -1.27
N LEU A 142 2.31 27.57 -0.29
CA LEU A 142 1.03 26.94 -0.57
C LEU A 142 0.01 28.01 -1.03
N GLU A 143 -0.52 27.85 -2.24
CA GLU A 143 -1.55 28.75 -2.78
C GLU A 143 -2.98 28.34 -2.37
N THR A 144 -3.16 27.11 -1.89
CA THR A 144 -4.48 26.62 -1.45
C THR A 144 -4.95 27.35 -0.20
N SER A 145 -6.17 27.87 -0.27
CA SER A 145 -6.89 28.47 0.87
C SER A 145 -8.32 27.92 0.95
N LEU A 146 -8.91 27.98 2.15
CA LEU A 146 -10.32 27.67 2.40
C LEU A 146 -11.11 28.94 2.62
N GLY A 147 -12.41 28.89 2.32
CA GLY A 147 -13.36 29.94 2.68
C GLY A 147 -13.65 29.93 4.18
N SER A 148 -13.82 28.74 4.77
CA SER A 148 -13.87 28.52 6.21
C SER A 148 -13.52 27.07 6.53
N PHE A 149 -13.27 26.80 7.81
CA PHE A 149 -13.09 25.45 8.32
C PHE A 149 -13.96 25.19 9.55
N TYR A 150 -14.71 24.08 9.54
CA TYR A 150 -15.50 23.64 10.68
C TYR A 150 -14.82 22.48 11.40
N ALA A 151 -14.30 22.75 12.60
CA ALA A 151 -13.73 21.75 13.50
C ALA A 151 -14.85 21.11 14.34
N GLY A 152 -15.38 19.97 13.90
CA GLY A 152 -16.56 19.36 14.53
C GLY A 152 -17.09 18.14 13.80
N ASP A 153 -18.11 17.50 14.36
CA ASP A 153 -18.75 16.33 13.75
C ASP A 153 -19.32 16.69 12.37
N VAL A 154 -19.14 15.79 11.41
CA VAL A 154 -19.60 16.02 10.04
C VAL A 154 -21.13 16.03 9.93
N LEU A 155 -21.84 15.34 10.84
CA LEU A 155 -23.30 15.39 10.90
C LEU A 155 -23.79 16.78 11.27
N ASP A 156 -23.15 17.40 12.25
CA ASP A 156 -23.48 18.76 12.69
C ASP A 156 -23.08 19.77 11.61
N TYR A 157 -21.91 19.59 11.00
CA TYR A 157 -21.47 20.40 9.87
C TYR A 157 -22.48 20.39 8.71
N LEU A 158 -22.87 19.21 8.24
CA LEU A 158 -23.82 19.09 7.13
C LEU A 158 -25.17 19.71 7.50
N ARG A 159 -25.68 19.48 8.71
CA ARG A 159 -26.99 19.97 9.14
C ARG A 159 -27.02 21.48 9.39
N ASP A 160 -26.02 22.01 10.06
CA ASP A 160 -26.08 23.34 10.67
C ASP A 160 -25.28 24.39 9.87
N GLU A 161 -24.22 23.99 9.15
CA GLU A 161 -23.31 24.91 8.46
C GLU A 161 -23.42 24.87 6.92
N VAL A 162 -23.70 23.71 6.34
CA VAL A 162 -23.76 23.55 4.87
C VAL A 162 -25.14 23.97 4.33
N PRO A 163 -25.23 24.97 3.44
CA PRO A 163 -26.52 25.37 2.86
C PRO A 163 -27.18 24.22 2.08
N PRO A 164 -28.52 24.04 2.15
CA PRO A 164 -29.22 22.90 1.53
C PRO A 164 -28.94 22.71 0.04
N GLU A 165 -28.81 23.81 -0.71
CA GLU A 165 -28.57 23.78 -2.16
C GLU A 165 -27.08 23.71 -2.55
N ALA A 166 -26.18 23.75 -1.56
CA ALA A 166 -24.75 23.82 -1.83
C ALA A 166 -24.19 22.47 -2.32
N PRO A 167 -23.25 22.48 -3.28
CA PRO A 167 -22.54 21.28 -3.68
C PRO A 167 -21.68 20.67 -2.57
N VAL A 168 -21.75 19.35 -2.40
CA VAL A 168 -21.02 18.60 -1.36
C VAL A 168 -20.12 17.52 -1.95
N VAL A 169 -18.88 17.41 -1.47
CA VAL A 169 -18.00 16.26 -1.75
C VAL A 169 -17.60 15.60 -0.43
N MET A 170 -17.70 14.28 -0.36
CA MET A 170 -17.27 13.54 0.83
C MET A 170 -16.56 12.22 0.50
N PHE A 171 -15.60 11.88 1.35
CA PHE A 171 -14.93 10.59 1.36
C PHE A 171 -14.75 10.11 2.81
N PRO A 172 -15.84 9.71 3.49
CA PRO A 172 -15.79 9.45 4.91
C PRO A 172 -15.02 8.16 5.24
N PRO A 173 -14.19 8.15 6.29
CA PRO A 173 -13.45 6.96 6.71
C PRO A 173 -14.35 6.02 7.52
N PHE A 174 -15.22 5.24 6.88
CA PHE A 174 -16.13 4.28 7.55
C PHE A 174 -15.44 3.05 8.19
N TYR A 175 -14.14 3.11 8.44
CA TYR A 175 -13.38 2.10 9.18
C TYR A 175 -13.10 2.59 10.60
N ALA A 176 -13.72 1.95 11.59
CA ALA A 176 -13.54 2.29 12.99
C ALA A 176 -12.09 2.01 13.48
N LYS A 177 -11.62 2.83 14.43
CA LYS A 177 -10.38 2.73 15.24
C LYS A 177 -9.02 3.10 14.63
N ASP A 178 -8.87 3.20 13.31
CA ASP A 178 -7.54 3.51 12.72
C ASP A 178 -7.27 5.03 12.61
N TYR A 179 -8.32 5.83 12.39
CA TYR A 179 -8.17 7.25 12.05
C TYR A 179 -7.70 8.12 13.24
N GLN A 180 -8.33 7.97 14.42
CA GLN A 180 -7.92 8.71 15.63
C GLN A 180 -6.59 8.20 16.21
N ALA A 181 -6.38 6.88 16.19
CA ALA A 181 -5.16 6.27 16.73
C ALA A 181 -3.89 6.78 16.05
N GLN A 182 -3.99 7.20 14.78
CA GLN A 182 -2.86 7.77 14.03
C GLN A 182 -2.39 9.11 14.58
N PHE A 183 -3.30 9.92 15.15
CA PHE A 183 -3.01 11.27 15.64
C PHE A 183 -2.94 11.38 17.16
N ALA A 184 -3.24 10.29 17.88
CA ALA A 184 -3.09 10.19 19.33
C ALA A 184 -1.74 10.70 19.88
N PRO A 185 -0.58 10.55 19.19
CA PRO A 185 0.66 11.16 19.68
C PRO A 185 0.67 12.70 19.66
N ILE A 186 -0.09 13.34 18.75
CA ILE A 186 -0.29 14.80 18.75
C ILE A 186 -1.21 15.19 19.90
N ASP A 187 -2.33 14.48 20.08
CA ASP A 187 -3.28 14.72 21.19
C ASP A 187 -2.61 14.59 22.55
N ALA A 188 -1.70 13.62 22.66
CA ALA A 188 -0.91 13.40 23.86
C ALA A 188 0.07 14.55 24.12
N ALA A 189 0.83 15.00 23.12
CA ALA A 189 1.90 15.98 23.31
C ALA A 189 1.39 17.44 23.37
N PHE A 190 0.25 17.75 22.76
CA PHE A 190 -0.27 19.10 22.62
C PHE A 190 -1.67 19.24 23.23
N SER A 191 -1.88 20.39 23.87
CA SER A 191 -3.22 20.90 24.18
C SER A 191 -3.75 21.69 22.99
N TRP A 192 -5.02 21.50 22.65
CA TRP A 192 -5.72 22.14 21.55
C TRP A 192 -7.23 22.08 21.80
N PRO A 193 -8.06 22.91 21.14
CA PRO A 193 -9.51 22.90 21.31
C PRO A 193 -10.10 21.72 20.53
N GLU A 194 -10.00 20.54 21.12
CA GLU A 194 -10.57 19.30 20.59
C GLU A 194 -12.10 19.44 20.45
N PRO A 195 -12.67 19.16 19.26
CA PRO A 195 -14.11 19.23 19.06
C PRO A 195 -14.82 18.10 19.78
N GLN A 196 -16.06 18.35 20.19
CA GLN A 196 -16.95 17.29 20.69
C GLN A 196 -17.61 16.59 19.50
N PHE A 197 -17.59 15.25 19.51
CA PHE A 197 -18.23 14.42 18.49
C PHE A 197 -18.62 13.06 19.08
N GLY A 198 -19.58 12.39 18.44
CA GLY A 198 -20.08 11.08 18.88
C GLY A 198 -19.27 9.91 18.33
N GLU A 199 -19.51 8.71 18.87
CA GLU A 199 -19.07 7.49 18.19
C GLU A 199 -19.84 7.32 16.87
N LEU A 200 -19.12 7.08 15.77
CA LEU A 200 -19.75 6.84 14.47
C LEU A 200 -20.39 5.44 14.42
N THR A 201 -21.67 5.37 14.78
CA THR A 201 -22.51 4.18 14.67
C THR A 201 -22.88 3.86 13.22
N GLU A 202 -23.43 2.67 12.95
CA GLU A 202 -23.96 2.36 11.61
C GLU A 202 -25.11 3.31 11.24
N ASP A 203 -26.01 3.63 12.16
CA ASP A 203 -27.09 4.60 11.93
C ASP A 203 -26.52 5.99 11.59
N GLY A 204 -25.44 6.41 12.26
CA GLY A 204 -24.73 7.65 11.93
C GLY A 204 -24.14 7.65 10.52
N LYS A 205 -23.63 6.50 10.03
CA LYS A 205 -23.14 6.38 8.65
C LYS A 205 -24.28 6.51 7.64
N GLU A 206 -25.43 5.89 7.91
CA GLU A 206 -26.61 6.02 7.06
C GLU A 206 -27.13 7.46 7.01
N GLU A 207 -27.15 8.15 8.16
CA GLU A 207 -27.55 9.55 8.26
C GLU A 207 -26.62 10.46 7.43
N ILE A 208 -25.29 10.27 7.51
CA ILE A 208 -24.34 11.00 6.65
C ILE A 208 -24.65 10.75 5.17
N ILE A 209 -24.87 9.50 4.79
CA ILE A 209 -25.21 9.12 3.41
C ILE A 209 -26.50 9.81 2.95
N HIS A 210 -27.50 9.92 3.82
CA HIS A 210 -28.77 10.59 3.54
C HIS A 210 -28.58 12.10 3.36
N GLN A 211 -27.97 12.79 4.32
CA GLN A 211 -27.78 14.25 4.27
C GLN A 211 -26.93 14.72 3.08
N VAL A 212 -25.99 13.90 2.62
CA VAL A 212 -25.24 14.17 1.38
C VAL A 212 -26.14 14.03 0.15
N GLN A 213 -27.02 13.02 0.13
CA GLN A 213 -27.92 12.75 -1.00
C GLN A 213 -29.07 13.75 -1.12
N ASP A 214 -29.45 14.41 -0.02
CA ASP A 214 -30.45 15.48 0.00
C ASP A 214 -29.99 16.73 -0.77
N ARG A 215 -28.70 16.85 -1.07
CA ARG A 215 -28.15 17.96 -1.85
C ARG A 215 -28.45 17.79 -3.34
N PRO A 216 -28.63 18.88 -4.09
CA PRO A 216 -28.82 18.78 -5.54
C PRO A 216 -27.56 18.30 -6.26
N ASN A 217 -26.39 18.64 -5.73
CA ASN A 217 -25.08 18.36 -6.33
C ASN A 217 -24.18 17.71 -5.29
N TRP A 218 -23.83 16.44 -5.48
CA TRP A 218 -22.95 15.74 -4.55
C TRP A 218 -22.08 14.68 -5.20
N VAL A 219 -20.95 14.40 -4.55
CA VAL A 219 -20.09 13.24 -4.80
C VAL A 219 -19.75 12.57 -3.46
N LEU A 220 -19.98 11.27 -3.37
CA LEU A 220 -19.68 10.46 -2.19
C LEU A 220 -18.80 9.27 -2.60
N GLY A 221 -17.58 9.20 -2.05
CA GLY A 221 -16.71 8.05 -2.22
C GLY A 221 -16.78 7.12 -1.01
N LEU A 222 -16.94 5.81 -1.24
CA LEU A 222 -17.00 4.79 -0.20
C LEU A 222 -16.08 3.62 -0.53
N HIS A 223 -15.50 3.00 0.49
CA HIS A 223 -14.73 1.76 0.32
C HIS A 223 -15.59 0.48 0.38
N ILE A 224 -16.90 0.64 0.56
CA ILE A 224 -17.89 -0.43 0.60
C ILE A 224 -18.91 -0.15 -0.50
N GLU A 225 -19.22 -1.17 -1.31
CA GLU A 225 -20.28 -1.05 -2.31
C GLU A 225 -21.63 -0.98 -1.58
N ARG A 226 -22.46 -0.02 -1.96
CA ARG A 226 -23.85 0.17 -1.54
C ARG A 226 -24.78 -0.26 -2.69
N PRO A 227 -25.35 -1.48 -2.67
CA PRO A 227 -26.20 -1.98 -3.75
C PRO A 227 -27.37 -1.07 -4.08
N GLU A 228 -27.99 -0.45 -3.07
CA GLU A 228 -29.10 0.50 -3.19
C GLU A 228 -28.71 1.79 -3.92
N LEU A 229 -27.45 2.22 -3.82
CA LEU A 229 -26.92 3.39 -4.53
C LEU A 229 -26.36 3.06 -5.92
N ARG A 230 -26.47 1.81 -6.39
CA ARG A 230 -25.89 1.39 -7.67
C ARG A 230 -26.38 2.20 -8.87
N HIS A 231 -27.62 2.69 -8.82
CA HIS A 231 -28.19 3.58 -9.84
C HIS A 231 -27.50 4.95 -9.92
N ARG A 232 -26.87 5.39 -8.82
CA ARG A 232 -26.05 6.62 -8.69
C ARG A 232 -24.54 6.37 -8.83
N LEU A 233 -24.11 5.15 -9.18
CA LEU A 233 -22.69 4.84 -9.30
C LEU A 233 -22.07 5.63 -10.47
N ALA A 234 -21.22 6.60 -10.11
CA ALA A 234 -20.50 7.46 -11.04
C ALA A 234 -19.08 6.96 -11.29
N GLY A 235 -18.48 6.22 -10.37
CA GLY A 235 -17.16 5.66 -10.61
C GLY A 235 -16.76 4.46 -9.77
N VAL A 236 -15.78 3.72 -10.30
CA VAL A 236 -15.06 2.70 -9.54
C VAL A 236 -13.58 2.94 -9.71
N VAL A 237 -12.89 3.29 -8.63
CA VAL A 237 -11.46 3.57 -8.63
C VAL A 237 -10.72 2.45 -7.91
N GLN A 238 -9.87 1.75 -8.64
CA GLN A 238 -8.96 0.77 -8.09
C GLN A 238 -7.54 1.04 -8.61
N THR A 239 -6.62 1.41 -7.73
CA THR A 239 -5.27 1.84 -8.10
C THR A 239 -4.25 0.71 -8.15
N ALA A 240 -4.56 -0.43 -7.54
CA ALA A 240 -3.71 -1.62 -7.52
C ALA A 240 -4.56 -2.87 -7.75
N ASN A 241 -4.00 -3.92 -8.38
CA ASN A 241 -4.72 -5.15 -8.75
C ASN A 241 -5.54 -5.77 -7.61
N ARG A 242 -5.17 -5.50 -6.36
CA ARG A 242 -5.85 -5.95 -5.14
C ARG A 242 -6.10 -4.84 -4.12
N GLY A 243 -6.00 -3.58 -4.54
CA GLY A 243 -6.44 -2.46 -3.70
C GLY A 243 -7.95 -2.57 -3.49
N LEU A 244 -8.42 -2.23 -2.28
CA LEU A 244 -9.85 -2.03 -2.04
C LEU A 244 -10.35 -0.98 -3.05
N PRO A 245 -11.37 -1.31 -3.86
CA PRO A 245 -11.95 -0.32 -4.76
C PRO A 245 -12.59 0.80 -3.94
N ILE A 246 -12.60 2.00 -4.51
CA ILE A 246 -13.43 3.10 -4.05
C ILE A 246 -14.61 3.19 -5.02
N TYR A 247 -15.81 3.04 -4.48
CA TYR A 247 -17.06 3.26 -5.19
C TYR A 247 -17.41 4.73 -5.05
N VAL A 248 -17.57 5.42 -6.18
CA VAL A 248 -17.90 6.83 -6.24
C VAL A 248 -19.34 6.94 -6.69
N TYR A 249 -20.18 7.48 -5.83
CA TYR A 249 -21.57 7.80 -6.10
C TYR A 249 -21.70 9.30 -6.34
N ALA A 250 -22.62 9.72 -7.18
CA ALA A 250 -22.88 11.14 -7.43
C ALA A 250 -24.35 11.40 -7.77
N ALA A 251 -24.80 12.64 -7.56
CA ALA A 251 -26.13 13.09 -7.97
C ALA A 251 -26.38 12.86 -9.47
N GLY A 252 -25.35 13.08 -10.29
CA GLY A 252 -25.38 12.88 -11.74
C GLY A 252 -24.00 13.09 -12.35
N GLY A 253 -23.93 13.17 -13.68
CA GLY A 253 -22.70 13.44 -14.43
C GLY A 253 -22.05 12.20 -15.06
N HIS A 254 -20.77 12.34 -15.42
CA HIS A 254 -20.04 11.32 -16.18
C HIS A 254 -19.75 10.06 -15.37
N ARG A 255 -19.71 8.92 -16.05
CA ARG A 255 -19.32 7.64 -15.45
C ARG A 255 -17.88 7.28 -15.81
N ARG A 256 -17.08 6.85 -14.83
CA ARG A 256 -15.66 6.53 -14.97
C ARG A 256 -15.28 5.22 -14.30
N ILE A 257 -14.55 4.35 -15.01
CA ILE A 257 -13.95 3.15 -14.42
C ILE A 257 -12.44 3.28 -14.50
N VAL A 258 -11.80 3.23 -13.34
CA VAL A 258 -10.34 3.23 -13.23
C VAL A 258 -9.92 1.90 -12.63
N ARG A 259 -9.25 1.09 -13.44
CA ARG A 259 -8.69 -0.19 -13.03
C ARG A 259 -7.17 -0.14 -13.13
N PRO A 260 -6.48 -0.88 -12.27
CA PRO A 260 -5.04 -1.01 -12.36
C PRO A 260 -4.69 -1.72 -13.67
N ARG A 261 -3.74 -1.15 -14.42
CA ARG A 261 -3.13 -1.82 -15.56
C ARG A 261 -1.80 -2.39 -15.09
N GLN A 262 -1.64 -3.70 -15.17
CA GLN A 262 -0.33 -4.31 -14.95
C GLN A 262 0.47 -4.20 -16.25
N PRO A 263 1.57 -3.41 -16.30
CA PRO A 263 2.43 -3.40 -17.48
C PRO A 263 3.05 -4.79 -17.67
N VAL A 264 3.06 -5.26 -18.91
CA VAL A 264 3.72 -6.51 -19.33
C VAL A 264 4.67 -6.20 -20.48
N GLU A 265 5.79 -6.90 -20.51
CA GLU A 265 6.79 -6.80 -21.56
C GLU A 265 7.07 -8.19 -22.16
N PRO A 266 7.34 -8.27 -23.47
CA PRO A 266 7.75 -9.52 -24.07
C PRO A 266 9.12 -9.96 -23.53
N ILE A 267 9.33 -11.27 -23.53
CA ILE A 267 10.63 -11.86 -23.23
C ILE A 267 11.17 -12.46 -24.52
N PRO A 268 12.35 -12.02 -24.99
CA PRO A 268 12.91 -12.47 -26.26
C PRO A 268 13.47 -13.90 -26.21
N MET A 269 13.31 -14.59 -25.08
CA MET A 269 13.80 -15.95 -24.88
C MET A 269 12.72 -16.98 -25.29
N PRO A 270 13.06 -17.97 -26.15
CA PRO A 270 12.18 -19.09 -26.43
C PRO A 270 11.90 -19.87 -25.14
N LYS A 271 10.73 -20.48 -25.04
CA LYS A 271 10.34 -21.32 -23.90
C LYS A 271 10.58 -22.77 -24.27
N VAL A 272 10.92 -23.62 -23.29
CA VAL A 272 11.06 -25.06 -23.53
C VAL A 272 9.78 -25.63 -24.15
N GLY A 273 9.92 -26.46 -25.19
CA GLY A 273 8.79 -27.12 -25.85
C GLY A 273 8.12 -28.18 -24.98
N THR A 274 7.00 -28.73 -25.47
CA THR A 274 6.28 -29.82 -24.81
C THR A 274 7.14 -31.08 -24.71
N ASP A 275 7.70 -31.50 -25.83
CA ASP A 275 8.39 -32.79 -25.97
C ASP A 275 9.92 -32.67 -25.92
N GLU A 276 10.40 -31.44 -25.73
CA GLU A 276 11.81 -31.11 -25.76
C GLU A 276 12.57 -31.65 -24.55
N GLU A 277 13.74 -32.24 -24.79
CA GLU A 277 14.66 -32.62 -23.72
C GLU A 277 15.31 -31.38 -23.09
N LEU A 278 15.56 -31.43 -21.78
CA LEU A 278 16.35 -30.41 -21.11
C LEU A 278 17.83 -30.57 -21.43
N GLY A 279 18.41 -29.52 -21.97
CA GLY A 279 19.85 -29.37 -22.21
C GLY A 279 20.72 -29.36 -20.95
N ASP A 280 21.99 -29.04 -21.10
CA ASP A 280 23.02 -29.26 -20.06
C ASP A 280 23.55 -27.98 -19.40
N ARG A 281 23.19 -26.80 -19.91
CA ARG A 281 23.67 -25.52 -19.36
C ARG A 281 22.53 -24.67 -18.83
N MET A 282 22.43 -24.57 -17.50
CA MET A 282 21.47 -23.69 -16.84
C MET A 282 22.03 -22.27 -16.62
N THR A 283 21.22 -21.24 -16.89
CA THR A 283 21.56 -19.82 -16.69
C THR A 283 20.43 -19.04 -16.02
N LEU A 284 20.78 -17.94 -15.34
CA LEU A 284 19.84 -16.99 -14.75
C LEU A 284 19.82 -15.68 -15.53
N HIS A 285 18.62 -15.15 -15.76
CA HIS A 285 18.42 -13.90 -16.46
C HIS A 285 17.57 -12.97 -15.60
N VAL A 286 18.14 -11.84 -15.16
CA VAL A 286 17.39 -10.83 -14.41
C VAL A 286 16.29 -10.27 -15.31
N LEU A 287 15.06 -10.25 -14.82
CA LEU A 287 13.88 -9.80 -15.55
C LEU A 287 13.48 -8.40 -15.12
N THR A 288 12.98 -7.61 -16.06
CA THR A 288 12.25 -6.38 -15.73
C THR A 288 10.93 -6.72 -15.03
N GLY A 289 10.31 -5.72 -14.37
CA GLY A 289 8.99 -5.88 -13.77
C GLY A 289 7.92 -6.31 -14.77
N GLY A 290 7.94 -5.73 -15.99
CA GLY A 290 7.03 -6.06 -17.08
C GLY A 290 7.24 -7.48 -17.62
N GLN A 291 8.49 -7.92 -17.76
CA GLN A 291 8.84 -9.26 -18.22
C GLN A 291 8.38 -10.32 -17.21
N PHE A 292 8.71 -10.14 -15.93
CA PHE A 292 8.26 -11.05 -14.88
C PHE A 292 6.72 -11.07 -14.77
N ALA A 293 6.07 -9.91 -14.86
CA ALA A 293 4.62 -9.81 -14.93
C ALA A 293 4.04 -10.64 -16.09
N GLY A 294 4.63 -10.54 -17.28
CA GLY A 294 4.22 -11.28 -18.47
C GLY A 294 4.29 -12.80 -18.29
N ILE A 295 5.44 -13.34 -17.82
CA ILE A 295 5.58 -14.79 -17.58
C ILE A 295 4.62 -15.25 -16.48
N ARG A 296 4.57 -14.49 -15.37
CA ARG A 296 3.73 -14.84 -14.23
C ARG A 296 2.26 -14.96 -14.63
N SER A 297 1.77 -14.07 -15.47
CA SER A 297 0.40 -14.14 -16.00
C SER A 297 0.15 -15.36 -16.91
N GLN A 298 1.20 -15.94 -17.50
CA GLN A 298 1.09 -17.14 -18.33
C GLN A 298 1.13 -18.45 -17.52
N PHE A 299 1.99 -18.55 -16.51
CA PHE A 299 2.31 -19.84 -15.88
C PHE A 299 2.06 -19.92 -14.36
N MET A 300 1.90 -18.80 -13.67
CA MET A 300 1.63 -18.83 -12.23
C MET A 300 0.14 -19.09 -11.98
N SER A 301 -0.18 -19.81 -10.90
CA SER A 301 -1.56 -20.01 -10.48
C SER A 301 -2.29 -18.67 -10.28
N LYS A 302 -3.53 -18.59 -10.79
CA LYS A 302 -4.43 -17.44 -10.63
C LYS A 302 -4.74 -17.13 -9.15
N THR A 303 -4.60 -18.12 -8.27
CA THR A 303 -4.84 -17.98 -6.82
C THR A 303 -3.69 -17.31 -6.07
N ILE A 304 -2.47 -17.34 -6.62
CA ILE A 304 -1.30 -16.75 -5.95
C ILE A 304 -1.36 -15.23 -6.03
N LYS A 305 -1.03 -14.58 -4.91
CA LYS A 305 -1.13 -13.14 -4.80
C LYS A 305 0.05 -12.43 -5.52
N PRO A 306 -0.17 -11.61 -6.59
CA PRO A 306 0.90 -10.85 -7.20
C PRO A 306 1.54 -9.89 -6.19
N GLY A 307 2.84 -10.03 -5.95
CA GLY A 307 3.67 -9.05 -5.27
C GLY A 307 4.65 -8.38 -6.23
N SER A 308 5.22 -7.25 -5.82
CA SER A 308 6.32 -6.58 -6.50
C SER A 308 7.64 -7.11 -5.93
N PRO A 309 8.40 -7.91 -6.70
CA PRO A 309 9.63 -8.47 -6.20
C PRO A 309 10.75 -7.42 -6.13
N LEU A 310 11.72 -7.67 -5.27
CA LEU A 310 13.01 -7.00 -5.29
C LEU A 310 13.87 -7.50 -6.47
N LEU A 311 13.94 -8.82 -6.62
CA LEU A 311 14.66 -9.49 -7.70
C LEU A 311 13.73 -10.50 -8.35
N ALA A 312 13.66 -10.49 -9.68
CA ALA A 312 13.00 -11.52 -10.48
C ALA A 312 13.99 -12.08 -11.49
N CYS A 313 14.04 -13.39 -11.63
CA CYS A 313 14.93 -14.10 -12.54
C CYS A 313 14.15 -15.11 -13.38
N GLY A 314 14.42 -15.12 -14.68
CA GLY A 314 14.11 -16.23 -15.57
C GLY A 314 15.20 -17.29 -15.46
N VAL A 315 14.80 -18.55 -15.42
CA VAL A 315 15.71 -19.70 -15.43
C VAL A 315 15.69 -20.29 -16.84
N ALA A 316 16.85 -20.39 -17.47
CA ALA A 316 16.98 -20.94 -18.81
C ALA A 316 17.89 -22.16 -18.82
N VAL A 317 17.64 -23.11 -19.72
CA VAL A 317 18.54 -24.22 -20.04
C VAL A 317 18.80 -24.17 -21.55
N ASP A 318 20.07 -24.12 -21.94
CA ASP A 318 20.52 -23.97 -23.34
C ASP A 318 19.79 -22.83 -24.08
N GLY A 319 19.63 -21.69 -23.39
CA GLY A 319 18.98 -20.49 -23.93
C GLY A 319 17.44 -20.54 -23.98
N LYS A 320 16.81 -21.60 -23.47
CA LYS A 320 15.35 -21.74 -23.42
C LYS A 320 14.82 -21.58 -22.01
N LEU A 321 13.80 -20.74 -21.84
CA LEU A 321 13.16 -20.47 -20.56
C LEU A 321 12.41 -21.71 -20.06
N ILE A 322 12.76 -22.16 -18.85
CA ILE A 322 12.14 -23.31 -18.18
C ILE A 322 11.29 -22.89 -16.98
N GLY A 323 11.40 -21.64 -16.52
CA GLY A 323 10.60 -21.09 -15.43
C GLY A 323 11.13 -19.76 -14.94
N ALA A 324 10.60 -19.28 -13.82
CA ALA A 324 11.05 -18.06 -13.18
C ALA A 324 10.89 -18.14 -11.67
N PHE A 325 11.70 -17.35 -10.96
CA PHE A 325 11.55 -17.13 -9.53
C PHE A 325 11.73 -15.65 -9.16
N ALA A 326 11.24 -15.26 -7.99
CA ALA A 326 11.37 -13.91 -7.50
C ALA A 326 11.43 -13.83 -5.97
N TYR A 327 12.22 -12.88 -5.47
CA TYR A 327 12.47 -12.65 -4.05
C TYR A 327 11.92 -11.31 -3.59
N LEU A 328 11.51 -11.28 -2.32
CA LEU A 328 11.28 -10.06 -1.55
C LEU A 328 12.45 -9.79 -0.59
N PRO A 329 12.62 -8.54 -0.15
CA PRO A 329 13.59 -8.21 0.89
C PRO A 329 13.32 -9.00 2.18
N PRO A 330 14.36 -9.25 3.01
CA PRO A 330 14.19 -9.81 4.34
C PRO A 330 13.19 -8.98 5.17
N LYS A 331 12.23 -9.66 5.80
CA LYS A 331 11.19 -8.99 6.62
C LYS A 331 11.41 -9.15 8.13
N PHE A 332 11.79 -10.34 8.57
CA PHE A 332 11.90 -10.68 10.00
C PHE A 332 13.34 -10.98 10.39
N ASP A 333 13.96 -11.95 9.71
CA ASP A 333 15.38 -12.27 9.85
C ASP A 333 16.17 -11.53 8.76
N PRO A 334 17.07 -10.59 9.11
CA PRO A 334 17.87 -9.82 8.15
C PRO A 334 18.75 -10.66 7.21
N SER A 335 19.06 -11.91 7.57
CA SER A 335 19.91 -12.83 6.79
C SER A 335 19.14 -13.78 5.88
N THR A 336 17.80 -13.76 5.95
CA THR A 336 16.92 -14.68 5.22
C THR A 336 16.09 -13.94 4.17
N ALA A 337 16.33 -14.24 2.89
CA ALA A 337 15.51 -13.71 1.80
C ALA A 337 14.18 -14.47 1.67
N TYR A 338 13.09 -13.78 1.31
CA TYR A 338 11.80 -14.44 1.12
C TYR A 338 11.54 -14.74 -0.35
N LEU A 339 11.54 -16.02 -0.73
CA LEU A 339 11.19 -16.51 -2.05
C LEU A 339 9.67 -16.37 -2.24
N MET A 340 9.27 -15.29 -2.92
CA MET A 340 7.87 -14.87 -3.09
C MET A 340 7.16 -15.68 -4.16
N SER A 341 7.87 -16.07 -5.20
CA SER A 341 7.30 -16.80 -6.32
C SER A 341 8.35 -17.66 -6.95
N ASP A 342 7.96 -18.85 -7.36
CA ASP A 342 8.80 -19.73 -8.15
C ASP A 342 7.91 -20.72 -8.88
N PHE A 343 8.00 -20.75 -10.21
CA PHE A 343 7.09 -21.55 -11.04
C PHE A 343 7.77 -21.95 -12.35
N PRO A 344 7.55 -23.19 -12.81
CA PRO A 344 8.05 -23.65 -14.09
C PRO A 344 7.15 -23.13 -15.23
N VAL A 345 7.67 -23.20 -16.45
CA VAL A 345 6.84 -23.24 -17.66
C VAL A 345 6.00 -24.53 -17.62
N SER A 346 4.68 -24.42 -17.76
CA SER A 346 3.73 -25.50 -17.41
C SER A 346 3.60 -26.60 -18.47
N TRP A 347 3.86 -26.29 -19.74
CA TRP A 347 3.67 -27.21 -20.86
C TRP A 347 4.81 -28.20 -21.08
N THR A 348 5.88 -28.15 -20.29
CA THR A 348 6.96 -29.14 -20.31
C THR A 348 6.46 -30.57 -20.03
N LYS A 349 7.19 -31.57 -20.56
CA LYS A 349 7.00 -32.99 -20.21
C LYS A 349 7.46 -33.38 -18.80
N TYR A 350 8.33 -32.61 -18.14
CA TYR A 350 8.87 -32.99 -16.83
C TYR A 350 7.93 -32.62 -15.67
N ARG A 351 7.48 -33.62 -14.90
CA ARG A 351 6.50 -33.43 -13.80
C ARG A 351 7.07 -32.65 -12.61
N ARG A 352 8.40 -32.69 -12.44
CA ARG A 352 9.10 -32.11 -11.28
C ARG A 352 9.94 -30.89 -11.61
N LEU A 353 9.69 -30.24 -12.75
CA LEU A 353 10.45 -29.05 -13.17
C LEU A 353 10.41 -27.93 -12.13
N ALA A 354 9.28 -27.79 -11.41
CA ALA A 354 9.14 -26.81 -10.33
C ALA A 354 10.23 -26.95 -9.24
N LYS A 355 10.79 -28.15 -9.01
CA LYS A 355 11.88 -28.34 -8.05
C LYS A 355 13.20 -27.77 -8.55
N LEU A 356 13.47 -27.87 -9.86
CA LEU A 356 14.65 -27.26 -10.48
C LEU A 356 14.61 -25.74 -10.34
N ILE A 357 13.43 -25.12 -10.46
CA ILE A 357 13.28 -23.67 -10.26
C ILE A 357 13.62 -23.25 -8.83
N VAL A 358 13.17 -24.00 -7.82
CA VAL A 358 13.57 -23.76 -6.41
C VAL A 358 15.07 -23.95 -6.23
N MET A 359 15.63 -25.02 -6.82
CA MET A 359 17.06 -25.30 -6.74
C MET A 359 17.87 -24.16 -7.34
N ALA A 360 17.51 -23.70 -8.53
CA ALA A 360 18.09 -22.54 -9.20
C ALA A 360 18.01 -21.27 -8.34
N ALA A 361 16.88 -21.03 -7.65
CA ALA A 361 16.71 -19.90 -6.74
C ALA A 361 17.65 -19.97 -5.52
N SER A 362 18.08 -21.16 -5.11
CA SER A 362 18.95 -21.37 -3.95
C SER A 362 20.45 -21.46 -4.26
N THR A 363 20.85 -21.23 -5.51
CA THR A 363 22.25 -21.32 -5.96
C THR A 363 23.14 -20.15 -5.49
N SER A 364 24.45 -20.30 -5.64
CA SER A 364 25.43 -19.24 -5.34
C SER A 364 25.27 -18.04 -6.28
N GLU A 365 24.88 -18.25 -7.53
CA GLU A 365 24.60 -17.20 -8.51
C GLU A 365 23.36 -16.39 -8.10
N ALA A 366 22.28 -17.06 -7.69
CA ALA A 366 21.08 -16.40 -7.18
C ALA A 366 21.38 -15.61 -5.89
N GLN A 367 22.16 -16.19 -4.97
CA GLN A 367 22.62 -15.52 -3.76
C GLN A 367 23.42 -14.27 -4.10
N LEU A 368 24.36 -14.34 -5.04
CA LEU A 368 25.17 -13.19 -5.45
C LEU A 368 24.31 -12.05 -6.01
N LEU A 369 23.32 -12.36 -6.85
CA LEU A 369 22.38 -11.37 -7.38
C LEU A 369 21.58 -10.69 -6.25
N LEU A 370 21.08 -11.47 -5.29
CA LEU A 370 20.33 -10.93 -4.15
C LEU A 370 21.18 -10.03 -3.25
N GLN A 371 22.38 -10.49 -2.90
CA GLN A 371 23.27 -9.73 -2.02
C GLN A 371 23.72 -8.42 -2.68
N ARG A 372 23.94 -8.40 -4.00
CA ARG A 372 24.21 -7.18 -4.76
C ARG A 372 23.04 -6.21 -4.73
N SER A 373 21.81 -6.72 -4.87
CA SER A 373 20.60 -5.88 -4.86
C SER A 373 20.29 -5.28 -3.48
N LEU A 374 20.71 -5.92 -2.39
CA LEU A 374 20.40 -5.49 -1.01
C LEU A 374 21.58 -4.82 -0.30
N SER A 375 22.79 -4.95 -0.82
CA SER A 375 24.04 -4.64 -0.12
C SER A 375 24.10 -5.29 1.27
N LYS A 376 23.60 -6.54 1.38
CA LYS A 376 23.53 -7.31 2.62
C LYS A 376 24.00 -8.73 2.40
N ARG A 377 24.60 -9.32 3.44
CA ARG A 377 24.91 -10.75 3.48
C ARG A 377 23.63 -11.54 3.73
N LEU A 378 23.36 -12.51 2.87
CA LEU A 378 22.23 -13.42 2.97
C LEU A 378 22.73 -14.85 2.97
N THR A 379 22.26 -15.68 3.89
CA THR A 379 22.73 -17.07 4.06
C THR A 379 21.62 -18.08 3.91
N ALA A 380 20.37 -17.65 3.95
CA ALA A 380 19.21 -18.52 3.89
C ALA A 380 18.06 -17.90 3.09
N TRP A 381 17.10 -18.75 2.76
CA TRP A 381 15.83 -18.34 2.18
C TRP A 381 14.65 -19.01 2.86
N SER A 382 13.49 -18.38 2.78
CA SER A 382 12.21 -18.94 3.21
C SER A 382 11.10 -18.67 2.20
N THR A 383 10.04 -19.48 2.20
CA THR A 383 8.84 -19.29 1.37
C THR A 383 7.60 -19.79 2.10
N THR A 384 6.43 -19.39 1.61
CA THR A 384 5.14 -19.90 2.07
C THR A 384 4.46 -20.67 0.93
N ALA A 385 4.08 -21.91 1.20
CA ALA A 385 3.29 -22.74 0.29
C ALA A 385 1.90 -22.98 0.89
N PHE A 386 0.86 -22.71 0.09
CA PHE A 386 -0.53 -23.04 0.43
C PHE A 386 -0.93 -24.36 -0.24
N THR A 387 -1.58 -25.26 0.50
CA THR A 387 -1.90 -26.62 0.05
C THR A 387 -2.92 -27.28 0.98
N ASP A 388 -3.74 -28.19 0.44
CA ASP A 388 -4.65 -29.01 1.28
C ASP A 388 -3.96 -30.22 1.93
N ARG A 389 -2.73 -30.50 1.48
CA ARG A 389 -1.87 -31.56 2.05
C ARG A 389 -0.98 -31.02 3.16
N PRO A 390 -0.68 -31.83 4.20
CA PRO A 390 0.17 -31.42 5.33
C PRO A 390 1.64 -31.18 4.92
N ASN A 391 2.04 -31.57 3.71
CA ASN A 391 3.35 -31.28 3.13
C ASN A 391 3.20 -30.87 1.66
N SER A 392 4.05 -29.94 1.21
CA SER A 392 4.15 -29.59 -0.20
C SER A 392 4.91 -30.68 -0.98
N ALA A 393 4.36 -31.14 -2.11
CA ALA A 393 5.05 -32.06 -3.02
C ALA A 393 6.33 -31.44 -3.63
N LYS A 394 6.36 -30.10 -3.71
CA LYS A 394 7.46 -29.32 -4.27
C LYS A 394 8.61 -29.14 -3.28
N TYR A 395 8.32 -28.57 -2.10
CA TYR A 395 9.34 -28.23 -1.09
C TYR A 395 9.59 -29.34 -0.07
N GLY A 396 8.63 -30.26 0.13
CA GLY A 396 8.65 -31.18 1.26
C GLY A 396 9.70 -32.29 1.18
N ARG A 397 10.12 -32.70 -0.02
CA ARG A 397 11.13 -33.75 -0.23
C ARG A 397 11.90 -33.55 -1.55
N GLY A 398 13.19 -33.90 -1.55
CA GLY A 398 13.99 -34.05 -2.76
C GLY A 398 14.72 -32.80 -3.25
N ILE A 399 14.73 -31.72 -2.45
CA ILE A 399 15.60 -30.54 -2.62
C ILE A 399 16.57 -30.52 -1.43
N PRO A 400 17.90 -30.54 -1.62
CA PRO A 400 18.85 -30.56 -0.52
C PRO A 400 18.72 -29.35 0.40
N GLY A 401 18.83 -29.58 1.71
CA GLY A 401 18.84 -28.51 2.72
C GLY A 401 17.48 -27.85 3.00
N VAL A 402 16.43 -28.13 2.20
CA VAL A 402 15.10 -27.56 2.42
C VAL A 402 14.37 -28.31 3.52
N LYS A 403 13.86 -27.57 4.50
CA LYS A 403 13.11 -28.09 5.64
C LYS A 403 11.79 -27.36 5.81
N LEU A 404 10.77 -28.08 6.30
CA LEU A 404 9.55 -27.47 6.81
C LEU A 404 9.89 -26.79 8.13
N GLN A 405 9.73 -25.46 8.18
CA GLN A 405 10.00 -24.64 9.36
C GLN A 405 8.75 -24.48 10.22
N LYS A 406 7.59 -24.31 9.58
CA LYS A 406 6.31 -24.11 10.27
C LYS A 406 5.15 -24.67 9.46
N ARG A 407 4.19 -25.28 10.15
CA ARG A 407 2.87 -25.64 9.61
C ARG A 407 1.82 -24.90 10.42
N SER A 408 0.92 -24.19 9.73
CA SER A 408 -0.23 -23.53 10.35
C SER A 408 -1.44 -23.63 9.42
N GLU A 409 -2.62 -23.28 9.95
CA GLU A 409 -3.79 -23.00 9.13
C GLU A 409 -3.76 -21.52 8.70
N PRO A 410 -4.25 -21.17 7.50
CA PRO A 410 -4.32 -19.79 7.06
C PRO A 410 -5.33 -19.00 7.90
N GLY A 411 -4.90 -17.91 8.55
CA GLY A 411 -5.81 -16.92 9.15
C GLY A 411 -6.40 -15.96 8.11
N ASP A 412 -6.95 -14.81 8.54
CA ASP A 412 -7.59 -13.81 7.66
C ASP A 412 -6.69 -13.30 6.51
N LYS A 413 -5.37 -13.40 6.68
CA LYS A 413 -4.35 -13.02 5.68
C LYS A 413 -3.91 -14.17 4.76
N GLY A 414 -4.52 -15.34 4.89
CA GLY A 414 -4.28 -16.50 4.05
C GLY A 414 -4.74 -16.31 2.61
N ASP A 415 -4.75 -17.41 1.85
CA ASP A 415 -5.32 -17.41 0.51
C ASP A 415 -6.83 -17.67 0.49
N GLY A 416 -7.42 -18.07 1.63
CA GLY A 416 -8.85 -18.31 1.80
C GLY A 416 -9.36 -19.54 1.04
N ILE A 417 -8.45 -20.39 0.54
CA ILE A 417 -8.78 -21.54 -0.32
C ILE A 417 -8.25 -22.83 0.29
N HIS A 418 -6.99 -22.84 0.74
CA HIS A 418 -6.33 -24.08 1.14
C HIS A 418 -6.32 -24.28 2.65
N ARG A 419 -6.31 -25.54 3.09
CA ARG A 419 -6.28 -25.91 4.51
C ARG A 419 -4.98 -25.54 5.23
N TYR A 420 -3.82 -25.70 4.58
CA TYR A 420 -2.52 -25.47 5.22
C TYR A 420 -1.76 -24.32 4.61
N GLN A 421 -1.10 -23.57 5.49
CA GLN A 421 -0.04 -22.61 5.20
C GLN A 421 1.30 -23.17 5.73
N LEU A 422 2.17 -23.58 4.82
CA LEU A 422 3.45 -24.22 5.15
C LEU A 422 4.61 -23.28 4.89
N GLN A 423 5.45 -23.03 5.89
CA GLN A 423 6.71 -22.31 5.72
C GLN A 423 7.85 -23.28 5.50
N TYR A 424 8.55 -23.12 4.38
CA TYR A 424 9.75 -23.87 4.06
C TYR A 424 10.93 -22.92 3.98
N GLY A 425 12.13 -23.44 4.23
CA GLY A 425 13.36 -22.69 4.03
C GLY A 425 14.58 -23.58 3.97
N GLY A 426 15.69 -23.01 3.55
CA GLY A 426 16.96 -23.70 3.39
C GLY A 426 18.14 -22.74 3.21
N PRO A 427 19.36 -23.28 3.11
CA PRO A 427 20.54 -22.46 2.85
C PRO A 427 20.51 -21.85 1.45
N LEU A 428 21.13 -20.68 1.28
CA LEU A 428 21.48 -20.09 -0.01
C LEU A 428 22.95 -20.39 -0.34
N GLY A 429 23.24 -20.67 -1.60
CA GLY A 429 24.62 -20.83 -2.09
C GLY A 429 25.29 -22.16 -1.77
N GLY A 430 24.52 -23.18 -1.38
CA GLY A 430 25.08 -24.51 -1.09
C GLY A 430 25.56 -25.29 -2.31
N TYR A 431 25.23 -24.84 -3.52
CA TYR A 431 25.64 -25.38 -4.81
C TYR A 431 25.47 -24.31 -5.91
N ASP A 432 26.08 -24.51 -7.06
CA ASP A 432 25.97 -23.64 -8.24
C ASP A 432 24.87 -24.13 -9.22
N LEU A 433 24.64 -23.41 -10.31
CA LEU A 433 23.63 -23.78 -11.32
C LEU A 433 23.92 -25.13 -11.97
N ALA A 434 25.19 -25.47 -12.23
CA ALA A 434 25.56 -26.74 -12.83
C ALA A 434 25.24 -27.91 -11.90
N GLY A 435 25.65 -27.81 -10.62
CA GLY A 435 25.35 -28.79 -9.59
C GLY A 435 23.85 -28.92 -9.32
N ALA A 436 23.10 -27.82 -9.39
CA ALA A 436 21.64 -27.85 -9.30
C ALA A 436 21.00 -28.67 -10.42
N LEU A 437 21.42 -28.43 -11.67
CA LEU A 437 20.88 -29.10 -12.85
C LEU A 437 21.22 -30.60 -12.84
N ASP A 438 22.49 -30.95 -12.62
CA ASP A 438 22.94 -32.33 -12.58
C ASP A 438 22.21 -33.13 -11.48
N LEU A 439 22.12 -32.56 -10.27
CA LEU A 439 21.41 -33.22 -9.18
C LEU A 439 19.92 -33.42 -9.48
N TRP A 440 19.29 -32.42 -10.11
CA TRP A 440 17.90 -32.53 -10.51
C TRP A 440 17.70 -33.59 -11.60
N LYS A 441 18.56 -33.64 -12.63
CA LYS A 441 18.51 -34.65 -13.69
C LYS A 441 18.62 -36.06 -13.09
N ARG A 442 19.61 -36.29 -12.22
CA ARG A 442 19.81 -37.58 -11.54
C ARG A 442 18.61 -38.03 -10.69
N LYS A 443 17.95 -37.10 -9.98
CA LYS A 443 16.87 -37.43 -9.04
C LYS A 443 15.47 -37.39 -9.62
N HIS A 444 15.23 -36.53 -10.59
CA HIS A 444 13.89 -36.16 -11.05
C HIS A 444 13.76 -36.08 -12.58
N GLY A 445 14.87 -36.09 -13.34
CA GLY A 445 14.87 -35.92 -14.80
C GLY A 445 14.09 -37.00 -15.55
N ASN A 446 14.02 -38.21 -15.00
CA ASN A 446 13.28 -39.32 -15.61
C ASN A 446 11.76 -39.31 -15.30
N ASP A 447 11.28 -38.38 -14.45
CA ASP A 447 9.85 -38.28 -14.09
C ASP A 447 9.09 -37.41 -15.11
N ILE A 448 8.68 -38.06 -16.19
CA ILE A 448 8.03 -37.45 -17.36
C ILE A 448 6.51 -37.74 -17.35
N LYS A 449 5.70 -36.81 -17.87
CA LYS A 449 4.26 -36.99 -18.12
C LYS A 449 4.09 -38.13 -19.15
N LYS A 450 3.16 -39.06 -18.89
CA LYS A 450 2.80 -40.08 -19.89
C LYS A 450 1.97 -39.42 -21.00
N ASP A 451 2.13 -39.88 -22.24
CA ASP A 451 1.41 -39.37 -23.41
C ASP A 451 -0.10 -39.24 -23.12
N GLY A 452 -0.66 -38.06 -23.41
CA GLY A 452 -2.09 -37.76 -23.24
C GLY A 452 -2.51 -37.14 -21.89
N ALA A 453 -1.63 -37.00 -20.90
CA ALA A 453 -1.94 -36.29 -19.66
C ALA A 453 -1.69 -34.77 -19.81
N ARG A 454 -2.75 -33.99 -20.10
CA ARG A 454 -2.72 -32.52 -20.02
C ARG A 454 -2.61 -32.03 -18.57
#